data_AF-A0A2P8KEL4-F1
#
_entry.id   AF-A0A2P8KEL4-F1
#
_cell.length_a   1.000
_cell.length_b   1.000
_cell.length_c   1.000
_cell.angle_alpha   90.00
_cell.angle_beta   90.00
_cell.angle_gamma   90.00
#
_symmetry.space_group_name_H-M   'P 1'
#
loop_
_entity.id
_entity.type
_entity.pdbx_description
1 polymer ?
#
loop_
_entity_poly.entity_id
_entity_poly.type
_entity_poly.pdbx_seq_one_letter_code
_entity_poly.pdbx_strand_id
1 'polypeptide(L)'
;MIKDADVRRPAADVLAQALHELPPRTAEALRALGHLKCWEDGELILHNGLMANSVCLILSGQVRMVASTPEGDEVFLRWFGPGEFAGVASVLGRIPFPSDAIASGTVEAVQLDASEFRRHLATDPEGALAFAARVSHFAAELVALLAAFTSGSLEKRIVSLLRRLVAHQPAPLQGEGVRLTLSQQDIAYAIGASRQRVSMELQKLEKSGYIRLGYRHLVVLRALSG
;
A
#
# COMPACT_ATOMS: atom_id res chain seq x y z
N MET A 1 -18.53 -7.85 15.92
CA MET A 1 -19.11 -6.51 16.16
C MET A 1 -18.11 -5.65 16.90
N ILE A 2 -17.52 -4.70 16.18
CA ILE A 2 -16.56 -3.74 16.71
C ILE A 2 -17.31 -2.69 17.53
N LYS A 3 -16.97 -2.53 18.80
CA LYS A 3 -17.43 -1.40 19.61
C LYS A 3 -16.40 -0.27 19.48
N ASP A 4 -16.85 0.96 19.31
CA ASP A 4 -15.94 2.12 19.18
C ASP A 4 -15.02 2.31 20.41
N ALA A 5 -15.35 1.68 21.55
CA ALA A 5 -14.55 1.69 22.77
C ALA A 5 -13.31 0.76 22.73
N ASP A 6 -13.24 -0.19 21.81
CA ASP A 6 -12.16 -1.18 21.73
C ASP A 6 -11.02 -0.74 20.79
N VAL A 7 -11.18 0.39 20.09
CA VAL A 7 -10.21 0.91 19.11
C VAL A 7 -9.37 2.03 19.73
N ARG A 8 -8.04 1.90 19.76
CA ARG A 8 -7.16 2.96 20.28
C ARG A 8 -7.24 4.19 19.38
N ARG A 9 -7.39 5.42 19.91
CA ARG A 9 -7.24 6.66 19.10
C ARG A 9 -5.77 6.73 18.64
N PRO A 10 -5.43 6.55 17.34
CA PRO A 10 -6.01 7.12 16.11
C PRO A 10 -6.74 6.13 15.17
N ALA A 11 -6.82 4.85 15.49
CA ALA A 11 -7.43 3.82 14.66
C ALA A 11 -8.96 3.99 14.50
N ALA A 12 -9.61 4.67 15.44
CA ALA A 12 -11.06 4.95 15.38
C ALA A 12 -11.42 5.93 14.24
N ASP A 13 -10.59 6.95 14.00
CA ASP A 13 -10.79 7.93 12.94
C ASP A 13 -10.60 7.28 11.56
N VAL A 14 -9.59 6.41 11.44
CA VAL A 14 -9.33 5.62 10.22
C VAL A 14 -10.50 4.69 9.93
N LEU A 15 -11.03 4.00 10.94
CA LEU A 15 -12.22 3.16 10.79
C LEU A 15 -13.42 4.00 10.32
N ALA A 16 -13.67 5.15 10.95
CA ALA A 16 -14.78 6.03 10.58
C ALA A 16 -14.66 6.52 9.13
N GLN A 17 -13.46 6.94 8.70
CA GLN A 17 -13.21 7.35 7.33
C GLN A 17 -13.42 6.20 6.33
N ALA A 18 -12.82 5.03 6.59
CA ALA A 18 -12.94 3.87 5.70
C ALA A 18 -14.41 3.44 5.52
N LEU A 19 -15.21 3.52 6.58
CA LEU A 19 -16.64 3.24 6.53
C LEU A 19 -17.44 4.29 5.75
N HIS A 20 -17.04 5.56 5.79
CA HIS A 20 -17.66 6.61 5.00
C HIS A 20 -17.39 6.46 3.50
N GLU A 21 -16.23 5.91 3.13
CA GLU A 21 -15.83 5.62 1.74
C GLU A 21 -16.42 4.31 1.17
N LEU A 22 -17.22 3.60 1.96
CA LEU A 22 -17.91 2.38 1.55
C LEU A 22 -19.42 2.64 1.41
N PRO A 23 -20.11 1.89 0.54
CA PRO A 23 -21.58 1.90 0.52
C PRO A 23 -22.13 1.60 1.92
N PRO A 24 -23.25 2.23 2.34
CA PRO A 24 -23.73 2.12 3.73
C PRO A 24 -23.93 0.69 4.20
N ARG A 25 -24.48 -0.18 3.35
CA ARG A 25 -24.67 -1.62 3.65
C ARG A 25 -23.35 -2.35 3.87
N THR A 26 -22.35 -2.05 3.05
CA THR A 26 -21.00 -2.61 3.17
C THR A 26 -20.32 -2.15 4.45
N ALA A 27 -20.46 -0.86 4.79
CA ALA A 27 -19.93 -0.28 6.01
C ALA A 27 -20.55 -0.92 7.27
N GLU A 28 -21.87 -1.08 7.28
CA GLU A 28 -22.60 -1.77 8.36
C GLU A 28 -22.13 -3.22 8.53
N ALA A 29 -21.99 -3.95 7.43
CA ALA A 29 -21.49 -5.32 7.46
C ALA A 29 -20.04 -5.38 7.95
N LEU A 30 -19.18 -4.43 7.55
CA LEU A 30 -17.82 -4.34 8.05
C LEU A 30 -17.78 -4.20 9.57
N ARG A 31 -18.63 -3.35 10.15
CA ARG A 31 -18.76 -3.19 11.60
C ARG A 31 -19.32 -4.43 12.30
N ALA A 32 -20.33 -5.06 11.70
CA ALA A 32 -21.03 -6.18 12.31
C ALA A 32 -20.19 -7.47 12.31
N LEU A 33 -19.64 -7.80 11.14
CA LEU A 33 -18.91 -9.04 10.86
C LEU A 33 -17.41 -8.93 11.18
N GLY A 34 -16.85 -7.72 11.16
CA GLY A 34 -15.45 -7.50 11.50
C GLY A 34 -15.14 -7.74 12.98
N HIS A 35 -13.91 -8.19 13.23
CA HIS A 35 -13.29 -8.23 14.56
C HIS A 35 -11.96 -7.50 14.53
N LEU A 36 -11.63 -6.84 15.64
CA LEU A 36 -10.32 -6.26 15.82
C LEU A 36 -9.27 -7.35 16.00
N LYS A 37 -8.13 -7.15 15.36
CA LYS A 37 -6.96 -8.00 15.52
C LYS A 37 -5.70 -7.17 15.54
N CYS A 38 -4.78 -7.57 16.41
CA CYS A 38 -3.47 -6.96 16.54
C CYS A 38 -2.39 -7.98 16.18
N TRP A 39 -1.32 -7.47 15.60
CA TRP A 39 -0.09 -8.20 15.34
C TRP A 39 1.09 -7.38 15.85
N GLU A 40 2.11 -8.06 16.35
CA GLU A 40 3.40 -7.49 16.71
C GLU A 40 4.36 -7.47 15.51
N ASP A 41 5.45 -6.72 15.64
CA ASP A 41 6.46 -6.59 14.58
C ASP A 41 6.98 -7.95 14.10
N GLY A 42 7.00 -8.14 12.78
CA GLY A 42 7.48 -9.37 12.14
C GLY A 42 6.46 -10.51 12.09
N GLU A 43 5.28 -10.38 12.69
CA GLU A 43 4.25 -11.42 12.60
C GLU A 43 3.65 -11.52 11.20
N LEU A 44 3.39 -12.75 10.76
CA LEU A 44 2.78 -13.04 9.47
C LEU A 44 1.26 -12.87 9.54
N ILE A 45 0.72 -11.99 8.70
CA ILE A 45 -0.70 -11.69 8.60
C ILE A 45 -1.36 -12.55 7.53
N LEU A 46 -0.73 -12.66 6.36
CA LEU A 46 -1.15 -13.51 5.24
C LEU A 46 0.06 -14.22 4.66
N HIS A 47 -0.10 -15.50 4.34
CA HIS A 47 0.99 -16.36 3.88
C HIS A 47 0.92 -16.58 2.36
N ASN A 48 2.06 -16.46 1.70
CA ASN A 48 2.24 -16.76 0.29
C ASN A 48 1.83 -18.20 -0.04
N GLY A 49 1.12 -18.41 -1.15
CA GLY A 49 0.73 -19.74 -1.61
C GLY A 49 -0.42 -20.38 -0.83
N LEU A 50 -0.84 -19.80 0.30
CA LEU A 50 -2.06 -20.22 1.01
C LEU A 50 -3.28 -19.46 0.49
N MET A 51 -4.44 -20.11 0.56
CA MET A 51 -5.70 -19.45 0.28
C MET A 51 -5.95 -18.36 1.31
N ALA A 52 -6.24 -17.14 0.83
CA ALA A 52 -6.59 -16.04 1.72
C ALA A 52 -7.89 -16.40 2.46
N ASN A 53 -7.78 -16.54 3.78
CA ASN A 53 -8.90 -16.87 4.67
C ASN A 53 -9.59 -15.61 5.22
N SER A 54 -9.04 -14.43 4.97
CA SER A 54 -9.56 -13.18 5.50
C SER A 54 -9.17 -11.97 4.67
N VAL A 55 -9.94 -10.90 4.84
CA VAL A 55 -9.62 -9.54 4.40
C VAL A 55 -9.30 -8.70 5.63
N CYS A 56 -8.29 -7.84 5.56
CA CYS A 56 -7.90 -6.97 6.68
C CYS A 56 -7.94 -5.50 6.26
N LEU A 57 -8.70 -4.67 6.95
CA LEU A 57 -8.62 -3.20 6.89
C LEU A 57 -7.63 -2.72 7.95
N ILE A 58 -6.50 -2.17 7.53
CA ILE A 58 -5.48 -1.67 8.45
C ILE A 58 -5.99 -0.39 9.10
N LEU A 59 -5.98 -0.33 10.44
CA LEU A 59 -6.39 0.84 11.20
C LEU A 59 -5.20 1.64 11.74
N SER A 60 -4.13 0.95 12.14
CA SER A 60 -2.86 1.57 12.54
C SER A 60 -1.68 0.63 12.25
N GLY A 61 -0.48 1.21 12.20
CA GLY A 61 0.75 0.49 11.83
C GLY A 61 0.94 0.35 10.32
N GLN A 62 1.87 -0.51 9.91
CA GLN A 62 2.17 -0.79 8.51
C GLN A 62 2.35 -2.28 8.27
N VAL A 63 1.94 -2.76 7.11
CA VAL A 63 2.14 -4.14 6.67
C VAL A 63 2.99 -4.15 5.42
N ARG A 64 4.15 -4.81 5.43
CA ARG A 64 4.95 -5.02 4.21
C ARG A 64 4.46 -6.24 3.48
N MET A 65 4.35 -6.11 2.17
CA MET A 65 4.15 -7.21 1.25
C MET A 65 5.49 -7.60 0.64
N VAL A 66 5.88 -8.86 0.80
CA VAL A 66 7.15 -9.38 0.27
C VAL A 66 6.95 -10.66 -0.54
N ALA A 67 7.62 -10.76 -1.67
CA ALA A 67 7.70 -12.01 -2.44
C ALA A 67 9.05 -12.68 -2.17
N SER A 68 9.07 -14.01 -2.12
CA SER A 68 10.31 -14.77 -2.10
C SER A 68 10.79 -15.03 -3.54
N THR A 69 12.09 -14.88 -3.80
CA THR A 69 12.70 -15.36 -5.05
C THR A 69 12.96 -16.87 -4.98
N PRO A 70 13.18 -17.55 -6.12
CA PRO A 70 13.61 -18.95 -6.14
C PRO A 70 14.90 -19.22 -5.33
N GLU A 71 15.75 -18.21 -5.20
CA GLU A 71 17.01 -18.25 -4.44
C GLU A 71 16.80 -18.03 -2.93
N GLY A 72 15.58 -17.68 -2.51
CA GLY A 72 15.21 -17.45 -1.10
C GLY A 72 15.35 -16.00 -0.63
N ASP A 73 15.67 -15.06 -1.52
CA ASP A 73 15.72 -13.64 -1.17
C ASP A 73 14.30 -13.06 -1.03
N GLU A 74 14.11 -12.10 -0.13
CA GLU A 74 12.86 -11.35 -0.03
C GLU A 74 12.91 -10.09 -0.91
N VAL A 75 11.92 -9.97 -1.80
CA VAL A 75 11.67 -8.80 -2.62
C VAL A 75 10.48 -8.04 -2.04
N PHE A 76 10.76 -6.85 -1.52
CA PHE A 76 9.71 -5.93 -1.09
C PHE A 76 8.86 -5.48 -2.29
N LEU A 77 7.54 -5.60 -2.16
CA LEU A 77 6.58 -5.21 -3.19
C LEU A 77 5.92 -3.88 -2.87
N ARG A 78 5.30 -3.75 -1.68
CA ARG A 78 4.61 -2.54 -1.23
C ARG A 78 4.31 -2.56 0.26
N TRP A 79 3.92 -1.40 0.78
CA TRP A 79 3.29 -1.25 2.10
C TRP A 79 1.76 -1.22 1.97
N PHE A 80 1.08 -1.69 3.01
CA PHE A 80 -0.30 -1.32 3.34
C PHE A 80 -0.28 -0.45 4.59
N GLY A 81 -0.90 0.72 4.51
CA GLY A 81 -1.07 1.65 5.62
C GLY A 81 -2.51 1.76 6.10
N PRO A 82 -2.76 2.64 7.10
CA PRO A 82 -4.10 2.90 7.62
C PRO A 82 -5.09 3.26 6.52
N GLY A 83 -6.29 2.66 6.54
CA GLY A 83 -7.34 2.84 5.54
C GLY A 83 -7.27 1.87 4.36
N GLU A 84 -6.17 1.14 4.20
CA GLU A 84 -6.02 0.18 3.11
C GLU A 84 -6.49 -1.22 3.47
N PHE A 85 -6.99 -1.94 2.46
CA PHE A 85 -7.41 -3.33 2.58
C PHE A 85 -6.36 -4.29 2.03
N ALA A 86 -5.94 -5.26 2.83
CA ALA A 86 -5.15 -6.41 2.42
C ALA A 86 -6.05 -7.64 2.18
N GLY A 87 -5.65 -8.52 1.26
CA GLY A 87 -6.33 -9.81 1.00
C GLY A 87 -7.51 -9.78 0.03
N VAL A 88 -8.07 -8.61 -0.30
CA VAL A 88 -9.30 -8.46 -1.12
C VAL A 88 -9.24 -9.23 -2.43
N ALA A 89 -8.19 -9.01 -3.24
CA ALA A 89 -8.07 -9.62 -4.56
C ALA A 89 -8.05 -11.16 -4.48
N SER A 90 -7.29 -11.72 -3.53
CA SER A 90 -7.19 -13.17 -3.34
C SER A 90 -8.51 -13.78 -2.84
N VAL A 91 -9.20 -13.11 -1.91
CA VAL A 91 -10.50 -13.56 -1.41
C VAL A 91 -11.55 -13.54 -2.52
N LEU A 92 -11.67 -12.44 -3.28
CA LEU A 92 -12.63 -12.33 -4.38
C LEU A 92 -12.33 -13.32 -5.52
N GLY A 93 -11.06 -13.41 -5.92
CA GLY A 93 -10.61 -14.28 -6.99
C GLY A 93 -10.56 -15.76 -6.61
N ARG A 94 -10.67 -16.10 -5.32
CA ARG A 94 -10.46 -17.47 -4.79
C ARG A 94 -9.10 -18.04 -5.21
N ILE A 95 -8.08 -17.20 -5.17
CA ILE A 95 -6.71 -17.55 -5.53
C ILE A 95 -5.82 -17.50 -4.28
N PRO A 96 -4.66 -18.20 -4.30
CA PRO A 96 -3.66 -18.05 -3.27
C PRO A 96 -3.23 -16.59 -3.08
N PHE A 97 -2.78 -16.26 -1.88
CA PHE A 97 -2.13 -14.98 -1.65
C PHE A 97 -0.75 -14.99 -2.34
N PRO A 98 -0.42 -14.00 -3.19
CA PRO A 98 0.72 -14.09 -4.11
C PRO A 98 2.09 -13.79 -3.48
N SER A 99 2.12 -13.46 -2.18
CA SER A 99 3.24 -12.87 -1.46
C SER A 99 2.96 -12.92 0.04
N ASP A 100 3.95 -12.84 0.91
CA ASP A 100 3.71 -12.72 2.34
C ASP A 100 3.31 -11.29 2.71
N ALA A 101 2.37 -11.16 3.66
CA ALA A 101 2.07 -9.90 4.32
C ALA A 101 2.52 -9.97 5.77
N ILE A 102 3.48 -9.12 6.14
CA ILE A 102 4.17 -9.16 7.43
C ILE A 102 3.96 -7.81 8.14
N ALA A 103 3.61 -7.85 9.43
CA ALA A 103 3.50 -6.67 10.26
C ALA A 103 4.86 -5.96 10.38
N SER A 104 4.85 -4.63 10.30
CA SER A 104 6.02 -3.79 10.58
C SER A 104 5.67 -2.78 11.67
N GLY A 105 6.25 -3.02 12.84
CA GLY A 105 5.74 -2.52 14.11
C GLY A 105 4.43 -3.20 14.53
N THR A 106 3.85 -2.71 15.62
CA THR A 106 2.51 -3.13 16.05
C THR A 106 1.47 -2.66 15.04
N VAL A 107 0.65 -3.59 14.55
CA VAL A 107 -0.43 -3.35 13.58
C VAL A 107 -1.76 -3.67 14.23
N GLU A 108 -2.74 -2.78 14.05
CA GLU A 108 -4.15 -3.02 14.41
C GLU A 108 -4.99 -2.97 13.15
N ALA A 109 -5.86 -3.96 12.95
CA ALA A 109 -6.72 -4.05 11.78
C ALA A 109 -8.12 -4.58 12.14
N VAL A 110 -9.10 -4.26 11.31
CA VAL A 110 -10.35 -5.02 11.25
C VAL A 110 -10.15 -6.20 10.32
N GLN A 111 -10.28 -7.41 10.85
CA GLN A 111 -10.25 -8.64 10.07
C GLN A 111 -11.68 -9.13 9.80
N LEU A 112 -11.93 -9.56 8.57
CA LEU A 112 -13.18 -10.20 8.14
C LEU A 112 -12.88 -11.56 7.55
N ASP A 113 -13.70 -12.54 7.89
CA ASP A 113 -13.59 -13.88 7.34
C ASP A 113 -13.92 -13.89 5.84
N ALA A 114 -13.11 -14.58 5.04
CA ALA A 114 -13.26 -14.62 3.58
C ALA A 114 -14.60 -15.20 3.14
N SER A 115 -15.15 -16.13 3.93
CA SER A 115 -16.44 -16.74 3.64
C SER A 115 -17.61 -15.77 3.86
N GLU A 116 -17.56 -14.98 4.92
CA GLU A 116 -18.57 -13.98 5.27
C GLU A 116 -18.50 -12.77 4.35
N PHE A 117 -17.30 -12.28 4.07
CA PHE A 117 -17.08 -11.17 3.15
C PHE A 117 -17.68 -11.45 1.77
N ARG A 118 -17.39 -12.62 1.19
CA ARG A 118 -17.94 -13.00 -0.12
C ARG A 118 -19.46 -13.17 -0.08
N ARG A 119 -19.99 -13.77 0.99
CA ARG A 119 -21.44 -13.97 1.15
C ARG A 119 -22.18 -12.64 1.22
N HIS A 120 -21.62 -11.68 1.95
CA HIS A 120 -22.17 -10.34 2.04
C HIS A 120 -22.17 -9.64 0.68
N LEU A 121 -21.02 -9.62 -0.02
CA LEU A 121 -20.92 -8.98 -1.33
C LEU A 121 -21.81 -9.61 -2.40
N ALA A 122 -22.10 -10.91 -2.31
CA ALA A 122 -23.06 -11.57 -3.19
C ALA A 122 -24.50 -11.03 -3.07
N THR A 123 -24.81 -10.33 -1.96
CA THR A 123 -26.11 -9.71 -1.68
C THR A 123 -26.07 -8.17 -1.68
N ASP A 124 -24.89 -7.58 -1.92
CA ASP A 124 -24.64 -6.14 -1.93
C ASP A 124 -23.90 -5.72 -3.21
N PRO A 125 -24.63 -5.48 -4.32
CA PRO A 125 -24.02 -5.14 -5.61
C PRO A 125 -23.19 -3.86 -5.58
N GLU A 126 -23.60 -2.86 -4.78
CA GLU A 126 -22.84 -1.61 -4.63
C GLU A 126 -21.51 -1.87 -3.93
N GLY A 127 -21.52 -2.67 -2.85
CA GLY A 127 -20.31 -3.12 -2.18
C GLY A 127 -19.39 -3.91 -3.10
N ALA A 128 -19.96 -4.83 -3.89
CA ALA A 128 -19.21 -5.63 -4.85
C ALA A 128 -18.51 -4.75 -5.90
N LEU A 129 -19.21 -3.77 -6.45
CA LEU A 129 -18.64 -2.78 -7.39
C LEU A 129 -17.58 -1.91 -6.71
N ALA A 130 -17.80 -1.47 -5.47
CA ALA A 130 -16.84 -0.65 -4.73
C ALA A 130 -15.51 -1.39 -4.48
N PHE A 131 -15.55 -2.68 -4.18
CA PHE A 131 -14.33 -3.50 -4.04
C PHE A 131 -13.73 -3.90 -5.39
N ALA A 132 -14.56 -4.19 -6.41
CA ALA A 132 -14.06 -4.42 -7.76
C ALA A 132 -13.29 -3.21 -8.29
N ALA A 133 -13.82 -1.99 -8.10
CA ALA A 133 -13.14 -0.76 -8.45
C ALA A 133 -11.79 -0.64 -7.75
N ARG A 134 -11.70 -0.93 -6.44
CA ARG A 134 -10.42 -0.92 -5.71
C ARG A 134 -9.40 -1.91 -6.29
N VAL A 135 -9.82 -3.14 -6.60
CA VAL A 135 -8.96 -4.14 -7.26
C VAL A 135 -8.53 -3.66 -8.66
N SER A 136 -9.43 -3.05 -9.44
CA SER A 136 -9.10 -2.51 -10.75
C SER A 136 -8.10 -1.36 -10.69
N HIS A 137 -8.22 -0.44 -9.74
CA HIS A 137 -7.24 0.63 -9.53
C HIS A 137 -5.87 0.06 -9.17
N PHE A 138 -5.83 -0.90 -8.24
CA PHE A 138 -4.58 -1.56 -7.88
C PHE A 138 -3.94 -2.30 -9.07
N ALA A 139 -4.73 -3.00 -9.88
CA ALA A 139 -4.24 -3.64 -11.09
C ALA A 139 -3.67 -2.62 -12.10
N ALA A 140 -4.34 -1.48 -12.29
CA ALA A 140 -3.85 -0.40 -13.15
C ALA A 140 -2.52 0.18 -12.63
N GLU A 141 -2.38 0.35 -11.32
CA GLU A 141 -1.11 0.78 -10.69
C GLU A 141 0.03 -0.21 -10.91
N LEU A 142 -0.25 -1.52 -10.82
CA LEU A 142 0.73 -2.57 -11.10
C LEU A 142 1.13 -2.58 -12.58
N VAL A 143 0.18 -2.41 -13.51
CA VAL A 143 0.48 -2.30 -14.94
C VAL A 143 1.34 -1.05 -15.23
N ALA A 144 1.01 0.10 -14.63
CA ALA A 144 1.80 1.32 -14.77
C ALA A 144 3.22 1.14 -14.20
N LEU A 145 3.35 0.40 -13.09
CA LEU A 145 4.63 0.05 -12.50
C LEU A 145 5.43 -0.84 -13.45
N LEU A 146 4.85 -1.94 -13.95
CA LEU A 146 5.48 -2.84 -14.93
C LEU A 146 5.91 -2.10 -16.20
N ALA A 147 5.06 -1.21 -16.72
CA ALA A 147 5.40 -0.35 -17.85
C ALA A 147 6.63 0.50 -17.51
N ALA A 148 6.65 1.22 -16.38
CA ALA A 148 7.82 1.98 -15.95
C ALA A 148 9.08 1.10 -15.83
N PHE A 149 8.94 -0.12 -15.29
CA PHE A 149 10.03 -1.09 -15.16
C PHE A 149 10.65 -1.51 -16.51
N THR A 150 9.82 -1.64 -17.53
CA THR A 150 10.20 -2.16 -18.85
C THR A 150 10.51 -1.08 -19.88
N SER A 151 10.00 0.15 -19.69
CA SER A 151 9.97 1.18 -20.72
C SER A 151 11.00 2.31 -20.54
N GLY A 152 11.99 2.19 -19.66
CA GLY A 152 12.91 3.31 -19.42
C GLY A 152 14.26 2.99 -18.80
N SER A 153 15.21 3.91 -19.03
CA SER A 153 16.43 3.99 -18.24
C SER A 153 16.10 4.05 -16.74
N LEU A 154 17.05 3.67 -15.88
CA LEU A 154 16.86 3.74 -14.42
C LEU A 154 16.40 5.13 -13.95
N GLU A 155 16.90 6.18 -14.60
CA GLU A 155 16.46 7.57 -14.42
C GLU A 155 14.95 7.75 -14.62
N LYS A 156 14.39 7.25 -15.75
CA LYS A 156 12.95 7.35 -16.03
C LYS A 156 12.10 6.65 -14.97
N ARG A 157 12.57 5.53 -14.43
CA ARG A 157 11.90 4.80 -13.34
C ARG A 157 11.88 5.60 -12.04
N ILE A 158 13.00 6.21 -11.68
CA ILE A 158 13.08 7.10 -10.52
C ILE A 158 12.13 8.28 -10.70
N VAL A 159 12.17 8.96 -11.86
CA VAL A 159 11.30 10.09 -12.18
C VAL A 159 9.82 9.71 -12.08
N SER A 160 9.42 8.57 -12.65
CA SER A 160 8.04 8.07 -12.60
C SER A 160 7.58 7.80 -11.16
N LEU A 161 8.40 7.11 -10.36
CA LEU A 161 8.10 6.84 -8.96
C LEU A 161 7.91 8.15 -8.18
N LEU A 162 8.85 9.10 -8.31
CA LEU A 162 8.78 10.37 -7.59
C LEU A 162 7.54 11.18 -7.99
N ARG A 163 7.18 11.21 -9.28
CA ARG A 163 5.94 11.86 -9.75
C ARG A 163 4.69 11.26 -9.11
N ARG A 164 4.59 9.92 -9.07
CA ARG A 164 3.47 9.23 -8.44
C ARG A 164 3.37 9.59 -6.95
N LEU A 165 4.50 9.54 -6.24
CA LEU A 165 4.54 9.87 -4.81
C LEU A 165 4.17 11.34 -4.54
N VAL A 166 4.61 12.27 -5.38
CA VAL A 166 4.24 13.68 -5.29
C VAL A 166 2.74 13.88 -5.50
N ALA A 167 2.11 13.16 -6.43
CA ALA A 167 0.69 13.29 -6.73
C ALA A 167 -0.23 12.91 -5.55
N HIS A 168 0.27 12.12 -4.59
CA HIS A 168 -0.45 11.73 -3.37
C HIS A 168 -0.14 12.64 -2.17
N GLN A 169 0.66 13.70 -2.34
CA GLN A 169 0.96 14.67 -1.29
C GLN A 169 0.11 15.93 -1.43
N PRO A 170 -0.18 16.65 -0.33
CA PRO A 170 -0.75 17.99 -0.39
C PRO A 170 0.12 18.91 -1.25
N ALA A 171 -0.50 19.83 -1.99
CA ALA A 171 0.24 20.81 -2.78
C ALA A 171 1.16 21.62 -1.85
N PRO A 172 2.45 21.80 -2.20
CA PRO A 172 3.39 22.53 -1.36
C PRO A 172 3.02 24.01 -1.29
N LEU A 173 3.35 24.65 -0.17
CA LEU A 173 3.34 26.12 -0.08
C LEU A 173 4.35 26.69 -1.09
N GLN A 174 4.03 27.86 -1.65
CA GLN A 174 4.74 28.43 -2.80
C GLN A 174 6.27 28.40 -2.63
N GLY A 175 6.95 27.66 -3.51
CA GLY A 175 8.40 27.67 -3.65
C GLY A 175 9.18 26.62 -2.85
N GLU A 176 8.57 25.87 -1.93
CA GLU A 176 9.32 24.97 -1.03
C GLU A 176 9.58 23.56 -1.59
N GLY A 177 8.93 23.19 -2.70
CA GLY A 177 9.01 21.84 -3.28
C GLY A 177 8.25 20.80 -2.43
N VAL A 178 8.15 19.57 -2.93
CA VAL A 178 7.42 18.48 -2.25
C VAL A 178 8.39 17.57 -1.53
N ARG A 179 8.30 17.53 -0.19
CA ARG A 179 9.11 16.64 0.64
C ARG A 179 8.50 15.23 0.61
N LEU A 180 9.34 14.26 0.27
CA LEU A 180 9.00 12.85 0.34
C LEU A 180 9.89 12.16 1.38
N THR A 181 9.28 11.45 2.33
CA THR A 181 10.00 10.70 3.38
C THR A 181 10.30 9.28 2.90
N LEU A 182 11.38 9.14 2.14
CA LEU A 182 11.88 7.86 1.65
C LEU A 182 13.41 7.88 1.61
N SER A 183 14.02 6.75 1.94
CA SER A 183 15.44 6.51 1.77
C SER A 183 15.76 6.06 0.35
N GLN A 184 17.04 6.12 -0.03
CA GLN A 184 17.50 5.57 -1.31
C GLN A 184 17.28 4.05 -1.40
N GLN A 185 17.25 3.35 -0.26
CA GLN A 185 16.98 1.93 -0.21
C GLN A 185 15.50 1.65 -0.52
N ASP A 186 14.58 2.48 0.00
CA ASP A 186 13.14 2.36 -0.31
C ASP A 186 12.88 2.57 -1.80
N ILE A 187 13.56 3.56 -2.41
CA ILE A 187 13.51 3.79 -3.87
C ILE A 187 14.04 2.57 -4.62
N ALA A 188 15.17 2.02 -4.19
CA ALA A 188 15.81 0.86 -4.80
C ALA A 188 14.89 -0.37 -4.81
N TYR A 189 14.22 -0.64 -3.69
CA TYR A 189 13.20 -1.69 -3.63
C TYR A 189 12.03 -1.40 -4.56
N ALA A 190 11.48 -0.18 -4.53
CA ALA A 190 10.32 0.20 -5.33
C ALA A 190 10.54 0.12 -6.85
N ILE A 191 11.78 0.34 -7.32
CA ILE A 191 12.11 0.30 -8.76
C ILE A 191 13.01 -0.89 -9.16
N GLY A 192 13.15 -1.88 -8.28
CA GLY A 192 13.92 -3.11 -8.51
C GLY A 192 15.31 -2.82 -9.09
N ALA A 193 16.08 -2.01 -8.36
CA ALA A 193 17.46 -1.66 -8.72
C ALA A 193 18.34 -1.73 -7.48
N SER A 194 19.67 -1.79 -7.65
CA SER A 194 20.57 -1.71 -6.51
C SER A 194 20.61 -0.29 -5.93
N ARG A 195 20.73 -0.16 -4.61
CA ARG A 195 20.89 1.13 -3.92
C ARG A 195 22.01 1.98 -4.51
N GLN A 196 23.12 1.35 -4.89
CA GLN A 196 24.24 2.05 -5.51
C GLN A 196 23.83 2.72 -6.83
N ARG A 197 23.11 2.00 -7.70
CA ARG A 197 22.64 2.57 -8.98
C ARG A 197 21.60 3.67 -8.76
N VAL A 198 20.71 3.51 -7.78
CA VAL A 198 19.77 4.56 -7.38
C VAL A 198 20.49 5.82 -6.89
N SER A 199 21.49 5.66 -6.02
CA SER A 199 22.28 6.78 -5.50
C SER A 199 22.93 7.57 -6.63
N MET A 200 23.53 6.89 -7.62
CA MET A 200 24.14 7.54 -8.78
C MET A 200 23.14 8.37 -9.60
N GLU A 201 21.94 7.84 -9.88
CA GLU A 201 20.94 8.58 -10.64
C GLU A 201 20.33 9.74 -9.83
N LEU A 202 20.08 9.56 -8.53
CA LEU A 202 19.60 10.63 -7.66
C LEU A 202 20.61 11.78 -7.56
N GLN A 203 21.91 11.49 -7.50
CA GLN A 203 22.95 12.51 -7.54
C GLN A 203 22.95 13.30 -8.86
N LYS A 204 22.62 12.67 -10.00
CA LYS A 204 22.46 13.40 -11.27
C LYS A 204 21.26 14.33 -11.23
N LEU A 205 20.12 13.87 -10.70
CA LEU A 205 18.91 14.68 -10.55
C LEU A 205 19.13 15.88 -9.60
N GLU A 206 19.88 15.67 -8.52
CA GLU A 206 20.26 16.73 -7.58
C GLU A 206 21.18 17.77 -8.24
N LYS A 207 22.22 17.31 -8.96
CA LYS A 207 23.11 18.20 -9.74
C LYS A 207 22.37 19.02 -10.79
N SER A 208 21.34 18.45 -11.40
CA SER A 208 20.47 19.13 -12.36
C SER A 208 19.40 20.02 -11.71
N GLY A 209 19.34 20.09 -10.37
CA GLY A 209 18.45 20.97 -9.62
C GLY A 209 16.98 20.54 -9.60
N TYR A 210 16.66 19.30 -9.97
CA TYR A 210 15.29 18.77 -9.91
C TYR A 210 14.88 18.35 -8.51
N ILE A 211 15.85 17.87 -7.72
CA ILE A 211 15.64 17.41 -6.35
C ILE A 211 16.72 17.96 -5.41
N ARG A 212 16.47 17.85 -4.10
CA ARG A 212 17.47 18.00 -3.04
C ARG A 212 17.44 16.75 -2.17
N LEU A 213 18.60 16.14 -1.94
CA LEU A 213 18.72 14.96 -1.09
C LEU A 213 18.90 15.36 0.37
N GLY A 214 18.36 14.55 1.27
CA GLY A 214 18.54 14.69 2.71
C GLY A 214 18.58 13.33 3.41
N TYR A 215 18.87 13.33 4.71
CA TYR A 215 18.88 12.07 5.46
C TYR A 215 17.46 11.48 5.57
N ARG A 216 17.25 10.29 4.99
CA ARG A 216 15.96 9.57 4.92
C ARG A 216 14.81 10.37 4.28
N HIS A 217 15.11 11.37 3.46
CA HIS A 217 14.11 12.13 2.71
C HIS A 217 14.72 12.74 1.46
N LEU A 218 13.86 13.19 0.54
CA LEU A 218 14.24 14.05 -0.57
C LEU A 218 13.16 15.10 -0.83
N VAL A 219 13.54 16.22 -1.43
CA VAL A 219 12.60 17.29 -1.81
C VAL A 219 12.59 17.42 -3.32
N VAL A 220 11.42 17.33 -3.94
CA VAL A 220 11.23 17.56 -5.38
C VAL A 220 11.03 19.07 -5.59
N LEU A 221 12.00 19.72 -6.24
CA LEU A 221 12.06 21.19 -6.37
C LEU A 221 11.36 21.71 -7.63
N ARG A 222 11.28 20.89 -8.68
CA ARG A 222 10.71 21.25 -9.98
C ARG A 222 9.86 20.11 -10.51
N ALA A 223 8.95 20.42 -11.44
CA ALA A 223 8.24 19.39 -12.19
C ALA A 223 9.25 18.47 -12.89
N LEU A 224 9.16 17.18 -12.60
CA LEU A 224 10.01 16.17 -13.21
C LEU A 224 9.44 15.85 -14.61
N SER A 225 10.01 16.46 -15.64
CA SER A 225 9.70 16.15 -17.05
C SER A 225 10.46 14.89 -17.47
N GLY A 226 9.78 13.96 -18.13
CA GLY A 226 10.34 12.72 -18.68
C GLY A 226 9.58 12.31 -19.93
#